data_AF-A0A944BB48-F1
#
_entry.id   AF-A0A944BB48-F1
#
_cell.length_a   1.000
_cell.length_b   1.000
_cell.length_c   1.000
_cell.angle_alpha   90.00
_cell.angle_beta   90.00
_cell.angle_gamma   90.00
#
_symmetry.space_group_name_H-M   'P 1'
#
loop_
_entity.id
_entity.type
_entity.pdbx_description
1 polymer ?
#
loop_
_entity_poly.entity_id
_entity_poly.type
_entity_poly.pdbx_seq_one_letter_code
_entity_poly.pdbx_strand_id
1 'polypeptide(L)'
;MNIEMIAVEKLIPYENNPRKNDSAVPFVVASIEEFGFKVPMVVTSDYVIVAGHTRYKAAQLLGLSEVPCLIAGDLDEDQIKAYRLADNKTAEVAEWDSAMLQKELDDLYNSIDMNLFGFPVQIENIDEEDLEGDHEPIAVELNEANNYVVMQFYTDEEWDLAKKVLRLQRVATNEENAKVRRHGIGRVIDGREVMEALDGFGFVRSRTEVEADED
;
A
#
# COMPACT_ATOMS: atom_id res chain seq x y z
N MET A 1 -11.44 26.80 -17.58
CA MET A 1 -10.84 25.47 -17.33
C MET A 1 -11.86 24.42 -17.75
N ASN A 2 -11.52 23.59 -18.74
CA ASN A 2 -12.38 22.50 -19.23
C ASN A 2 -11.66 21.16 -18.97
N ILE A 3 -12.37 20.17 -18.43
CA ILE A 3 -11.83 18.83 -18.18
C ILE A 3 -12.37 17.90 -19.26
N GLU A 4 -11.49 17.14 -19.88
CA GLU A 4 -11.79 16.21 -20.97
C GLU A 4 -11.26 14.81 -20.64
N MET A 5 -11.99 13.77 -21.06
CA MET A 5 -11.51 12.39 -20.95
C MET A 5 -10.56 12.12 -22.12
N ILE A 6 -9.30 11.81 -21.82
CA ILE A 6 -8.26 11.59 -22.82
C ILE A 6 -7.78 10.15 -22.71
N ALA A 7 -7.66 9.49 -23.87
CA ALA A 7 -7.12 8.14 -23.94
C ALA A 7 -5.71 8.08 -23.36
N VAL A 8 -5.44 7.14 -22.46
CA VAL A 8 -4.16 7.02 -21.74
C VAL A 8 -2.99 6.87 -22.72
N GLU A 9 -3.20 6.15 -23.82
CA GLU A 9 -2.22 5.94 -24.90
C GLU A 9 -1.79 7.22 -25.63
N LYS A 10 -2.60 8.29 -25.58
CA LYS A 10 -2.26 9.58 -26.21
C LYS A 10 -1.39 10.46 -25.32
N LEU A 11 -1.32 10.17 -24.03
CA LEU A 11 -0.60 10.98 -23.06
C LEU A 11 0.91 10.73 -23.19
N ILE A 12 1.67 11.82 -23.30
CA ILE A 12 3.11 11.78 -23.50
C ILE A 12 3.80 12.20 -22.18
N PRO A 13 4.51 11.30 -21.50
CA PRO A 13 5.31 11.67 -20.33
C PRO A 13 6.36 12.72 -20.69
N TYR A 14 6.47 13.77 -19.87
CA TYR A 14 7.57 14.72 -20.02
C TYR A 14 8.91 14.06 -19.68
N GLU A 15 9.81 14.01 -20.67
CA GLU A 15 11.10 13.31 -20.61
C GLU A 15 12.01 13.83 -19.49
N ASN A 16 11.99 15.15 -19.24
CA ASN A 16 12.86 15.79 -18.25
C ASN A 16 12.15 16.00 -16.90
N ASN A 17 11.26 15.09 -16.50
CA ASN A 17 10.62 15.18 -15.18
C ASN A 17 11.65 14.92 -14.06
N PRO A 18 11.95 15.90 -13.19
CA PRO A 18 12.97 15.73 -12.16
C PRO A 18 12.51 14.85 -10.98
N ARG A 19 11.20 14.56 -10.85
CA ARG A 19 10.65 13.86 -9.70
C ARG A 19 10.68 12.34 -9.89
N LYS A 20 11.35 11.63 -8.99
CA LYS A 20 11.25 10.17 -8.86
C LYS A 20 9.97 9.83 -8.07
N ASN A 21 9.06 9.10 -8.70
CA ASN A 21 7.72 8.89 -8.15
C ASN A 21 7.26 7.43 -8.10
N ASP A 22 8.12 6.48 -8.44
CA ASP A 22 7.75 5.05 -8.53
C ASP A 22 7.24 4.49 -7.20
N SER A 23 7.88 4.88 -6.08
CA SER A 23 7.45 4.47 -4.73
C SER A 23 6.08 5.02 -4.32
N ALA A 24 5.62 6.10 -4.94
CA ALA A 24 4.32 6.71 -4.65
C ALA A 24 3.18 6.10 -5.48
N VAL A 25 3.50 5.36 -6.55
CA VAL A 25 2.48 4.81 -7.46
C VAL A 25 1.49 3.88 -6.76
N PRO A 26 1.88 2.95 -5.88
CA PRO A 26 0.94 2.05 -5.21
C PRO A 26 -0.13 2.78 -4.40
N PHE A 27 0.24 3.85 -3.69
CA PHE A 27 -0.70 4.66 -2.90
C PHE A 27 -1.69 5.41 -3.79
N VAL A 28 -1.23 5.87 -4.96
CA VAL A 28 -2.10 6.54 -5.95
C VAL A 28 -3.03 5.54 -6.64
N VAL A 29 -2.58 4.30 -6.89
CA VAL A 29 -3.44 3.20 -7.37
C VAL A 29 -4.57 2.97 -6.37
N ALA A 30 -4.24 2.74 -5.09
CA ALA A 30 -5.23 2.54 -4.04
C ALA A 30 -6.20 3.72 -3.93
N SER A 31 -5.69 4.96 -4.01
CA SER A 31 -6.53 6.16 -3.99
C SER A 31 -7.50 6.23 -5.17
N ILE A 32 -7.09 5.81 -6.36
CA ILE A 32 -7.96 5.80 -7.55
C ILE A 32 -8.98 4.67 -7.46
N GLU A 33 -8.63 3.50 -6.92
CA GLU A 33 -9.58 2.40 -6.73
C GLU A 33 -10.67 2.77 -5.72
N GLU A 34 -10.28 3.37 -4.59
CA GLU A 34 -11.22 3.75 -3.52
C GLU A 34 -12.09 4.95 -3.91
N PHE A 35 -11.46 6.01 -4.42
CA PHE A 35 -12.14 7.30 -4.61
C PHE A 35 -12.44 7.60 -6.08
N GLY A 36 -11.83 6.92 -7.04
CA GLY A 36 -11.81 7.33 -8.43
C GLY A 36 -10.87 8.53 -8.69
N PHE A 37 -10.81 8.97 -9.94
CA PHE A 37 -10.02 10.15 -10.33
C PHE A 37 -10.66 11.46 -9.83
N LYS A 38 -10.30 11.91 -8.63
CA LYS A 38 -10.79 13.19 -8.06
C LYS A 38 -10.01 14.42 -8.54
N VAL A 39 -8.75 14.24 -8.90
CA VAL A 39 -7.90 15.32 -9.43
C VAL A 39 -7.57 14.99 -10.89
N PRO A 40 -7.93 15.84 -11.87
CA PRO A 40 -7.58 15.64 -13.27
C PRO A 40 -6.08 15.86 -13.49
N MET A 41 -5.50 15.15 -14.46
CA MET A 41 -4.13 15.43 -14.90
C MET A 41 -4.07 16.78 -15.61
N VAL A 42 -2.90 17.40 -15.69
CA VAL A 42 -2.71 18.63 -16.48
C VAL A 42 -1.78 18.32 -17.64
N VAL A 43 -2.20 18.66 -18.85
CA VAL A 43 -1.48 18.35 -20.09
C VAL A 43 -1.42 19.57 -21.01
N THR A 44 -0.43 19.62 -21.89
CA THR A 44 -0.40 20.62 -22.97
C THR A 44 -1.43 20.28 -24.05
N SER A 45 -1.63 21.19 -25.01
CA SER A 45 -2.48 20.95 -26.19
C SER A 45 -2.01 19.75 -27.03
N ASP A 46 -0.73 19.39 -26.93
CA ASP A 46 -0.13 18.22 -27.59
C ASP A 46 -0.09 16.97 -26.67
N TYR A 47 -0.88 16.97 -25.59
CA TYR A 47 -1.00 15.88 -24.62
C TYR A 47 0.30 15.52 -23.87
N VAL A 48 1.27 16.43 -23.81
CA VAL A 48 2.46 16.27 -22.97
C VAL A 48 2.07 16.54 -21.52
N ILE A 49 2.38 15.60 -20.64
CA ILE A 49 2.04 15.70 -19.21
C ILE A 49 2.79 16.87 -18.59
N VAL A 50 2.03 17.79 -17.99
CA VAL A 50 2.54 18.90 -17.19
C VAL A 50 2.50 18.53 -15.71
N ALA A 51 1.39 17.97 -15.23
CA ALA A 51 1.26 17.49 -13.86
C ALA A 51 0.46 16.19 -13.80
N GLY A 52 0.82 15.30 -12.87
CA GLY A 52 0.13 14.02 -12.67
C GLY A 52 0.85 12.78 -13.23
N HIS A 53 2.18 12.79 -13.41
CA HIS A 53 2.93 11.60 -13.85
C HIS A 53 2.71 10.36 -12.97
N THR A 54 2.49 10.52 -11.66
CA THR A 54 2.20 9.38 -10.77
C THR A 54 0.81 8.80 -11.05
N ARG A 55 -0.17 9.67 -11.32
CA ARG A 55 -1.53 9.28 -11.72
C ARG A 55 -1.55 8.61 -13.08
N TYR A 56 -0.73 9.07 -14.02
CA TYR A 56 -0.52 8.39 -15.30
C TYR A 56 -0.05 6.95 -15.12
N LYS A 57 1.03 6.75 -14.34
CA LYS A 57 1.56 5.41 -14.04
C LYS A 57 0.51 4.53 -13.35
N ALA A 58 -0.23 5.08 -12.39
CA ALA A 58 -1.31 4.37 -11.73
C ALA A 58 -2.43 3.97 -12.70
N ALA A 59 -2.85 4.87 -13.61
CA ALA A 59 -3.84 4.59 -14.63
C ALA A 59 -3.40 3.47 -15.58
N GLN A 60 -2.11 3.41 -15.93
CA GLN A 60 -1.55 2.32 -16.72
C GLN A 60 -1.61 0.98 -15.97
N LEU A 61 -1.25 0.95 -14.69
CA LEU A 61 -1.32 -0.26 -13.87
C LEU A 61 -2.77 -0.76 -13.69
N LEU A 62 -3.72 0.17 -13.59
CA LEU A 62 -5.14 -0.12 -13.49
C LEU A 62 -5.79 -0.51 -14.83
N GLY A 63 -5.05 -0.41 -15.95
CA GLY A 63 -5.59 -0.73 -17.27
C GLY A 63 -6.70 0.22 -17.75
N LEU A 64 -6.70 1.47 -17.29
CA LEU A 64 -7.71 2.45 -17.69
C LEU A 64 -7.53 2.87 -19.16
N SER A 65 -8.63 2.94 -19.92
CA SER A 65 -8.60 3.40 -21.31
C SER A 65 -8.48 4.91 -21.43
N GLU A 66 -9.12 5.65 -20.53
CA GLU A 66 -9.17 7.11 -20.52
C GLU A 66 -9.07 7.68 -19.11
N VAL A 67 -8.54 8.90 -18.99
CA VAL A 67 -8.38 9.64 -17.74
C VAL A 67 -8.78 11.11 -17.89
N PRO A 68 -9.32 11.74 -16.84
CA PRO A 68 -9.70 13.14 -16.89
C PRO A 68 -8.45 14.04 -16.91
N CYS A 69 -8.40 14.94 -17.88
CA CYS A 69 -7.30 15.85 -18.12
C CYS A 69 -7.80 17.29 -18.31
N LEU A 70 -7.09 18.24 -17.72
CA LEU A 70 -7.19 19.67 -17.98
C LEU A 70 -6.15 20.06 -19.04
N ILE A 71 -6.60 20.66 -20.14
CA ILE A 71 -5.70 21.19 -21.17
C ILE A 71 -5.21 22.59 -20.76
N ALA A 72 -3.91 22.74 -20.53
CA ALA A 72 -3.24 23.99 -20.21
C ALA A 72 -2.89 24.81 -21.47
N GLY A 73 -3.88 25.02 -22.34
CA GLY A 73 -3.69 25.73 -23.62
C GLY A 73 -3.53 27.24 -23.47
N ASP A 74 -3.74 27.77 -22.27
CA ASP A 74 -3.59 29.18 -21.90
C ASP A 74 -2.19 29.53 -21.36
N LEU A 75 -1.32 28.53 -21.16
CA LEU A 75 0.03 28.72 -20.65
C LEU A 75 1.06 28.71 -21.77
N ASP A 76 2.03 29.63 -21.71
CA ASP A 76 3.23 29.57 -22.55
C ASP A 76 4.22 28.50 -22.07
N GLU A 77 5.27 28.25 -22.85
CA GLU A 77 6.25 27.20 -22.54
C GLU A 77 6.97 27.40 -21.20
N ASP A 78 7.27 28.64 -20.82
CA ASP A 78 7.99 28.93 -19.59
C ASP A 78 7.06 28.84 -18.38
N GLN A 79 5.79 29.22 -18.54
CA GLN A 79 4.73 28.98 -17.56
C GLN A 79 4.48 27.48 -17.36
N ILE A 80 4.48 26.68 -18.43
CA ILE A 80 4.36 25.22 -18.35
C ILE A 80 5.55 24.62 -17.57
N LYS A 81 6.79 25.04 -17.87
CA LYS A 81 7.99 24.61 -17.13
C LYS A 81 7.92 25.02 -15.67
N ALA A 82 7.53 26.26 -15.38
CA ALA A 82 7.39 26.76 -14.02
C ALA A 82 6.32 25.98 -13.24
N TYR A 83 5.18 25.70 -13.87
CA TYR A 83 4.07 24.97 -13.25
C TYR A 83 4.45 23.52 -12.89
N ARG A 84 5.20 22.82 -13.76
CA ARG A 84 5.77 21.48 -13.46
C ARG A 84 6.54 21.45 -12.14
N LEU A 85 7.30 22.51 -11.87
CA LEU A 85 8.10 22.62 -10.65
C LEU A 85 7.24 23.07 -9.46
N ALA A 86 6.37 24.05 -9.67
CA ALA A 86 5.54 24.62 -8.62
C ALA A 86 4.56 23.60 -8.02
N ASP A 87 3.85 22.83 -8.86
CA ASP A 87 2.88 21.81 -8.42
C ASP A 87 3.53 20.77 -7.48
N ASN A 88 4.78 20.42 -7.77
CA ASN A 88 5.53 19.49 -6.94
C ASN A 88 6.06 20.16 -5.66
N LYS A 89 6.57 21.40 -5.78
CA LYS A 89 7.26 22.07 -4.69
C LYS A 89 6.30 22.54 -3.59
N THR A 90 5.09 22.95 -3.94
CA THR A 90 4.09 23.39 -2.96
C THR A 90 3.74 22.29 -1.98
N ALA A 91 3.62 21.04 -2.44
CA ALA A 91 3.39 19.88 -1.57
C ALA A 91 4.58 19.58 -0.64
N GLU A 92 5.82 19.82 -1.08
CA GLU A 92 7.02 19.63 -0.23
C GLU A 92 7.19 20.71 0.85
N VAL A 93 6.65 21.90 0.60
CA VAL A 93 6.74 23.04 1.55
C VAL A 93 5.65 22.95 2.61
N ALA A 94 4.55 22.25 2.33
CA ALA A 94 3.49 22.02 3.29
C ALA A 94 3.95 21.06 4.39
N GLU A 95 3.57 21.38 5.64
CA GLU A 95 3.81 20.55 6.80
C GLU A 95 2.48 20.13 7.43
N TRP A 96 2.46 18.95 8.04
CA TRP A 96 1.31 18.48 8.80
C TRP A 96 1.33 19.05 10.22
N ASP A 97 0.18 19.51 10.71
CA ASP A 97 -0.04 19.62 12.15
C ASP A 97 -0.24 18.21 12.69
N SER A 98 0.73 17.69 13.43
CA SER A 98 0.72 16.30 13.90
C SER A 98 -0.47 15.99 14.81
N ALA A 99 -0.91 16.94 15.64
CA ALA A 99 -2.01 16.73 16.57
C ALA A 99 -3.36 16.67 15.82
N MET A 100 -3.55 17.57 14.86
CA MET A 100 -4.76 17.54 14.03
C MET A 100 -4.77 16.33 13.09
N LEU A 101 -3.62 15.97 12.51
CA LEU A 101 -3.51 14.79 11.65
C LEU A 101 -3.84 13.50 12.41
N GLN A 102 -3.25 13.31 13.60
CA GLN A 102 -3.49 12.09 14.39
C GLN A 102 -4.98 11.93 14.71
N LYS A 103 -5.64 13.03 15.11
CA LYS A 103 -7.07 13.02 15.40
C LYS A 103 -7.91 12.56 14.19
N GLU A 104 -7.64 13.10 13.00
CA GLU A 104 -8.35 12.69 11.78
C GLU A 104 -8.08 11.22 11.42
N LEU A 105 -6.86 10.72 11.66
CA LEU A 105 -6.52 9.31 11.45
C LEU A 105 -7.25 8.38 12.43
N ASP A 106 -7.35 8.78 13.70
CA ASP A 106 -8.06 8.02 14.75
C ASP A 106 -9.57 7.92 14.44
N ASP A 107 -10.17 9.03 13.97
CA ASP A 107 -11.58 9.07 13.57
C ASP A 107 -11.86 8.12 12.38
N LEU A 108 -10.87 7.89 11.52
CA LEU A 108 -10.96 6.99 10.36
C LEU A 108 -10.54 5.54 10.65
N TYR A 109 -9.89 5.26 11.79
CA TYR A 109 -9.21 3.98 12.10
C TYR A 109 -10.07 2.73 11.85
N ASN A 110 -11.36 2.78 12.19
CA ASN A 110 -12.27 1.64 12.04
C ASN A 110 -13.01 1.60 10.69
N SER A 111 -12.84 2.62 9.84
CA SER A 111 -13.61 2.80 8.62
C SER A 111 -12.79 2.57 7.35
N ILE A 112 -11.57 3.09 7.30
CA ILE A 112 -10.70 3.06 6.11
C ILE A 112 -9.27 2.79 6.55
N ASP A 113 -8.61 1.83 5.90
CA ASP A 113 -7.19 1.54 6.17
C ASP A 113 -6.29 2.61 5.54
N MET A 114 -5.90 3.60 6.33
CA MET A 114 -5.11 4.74 5.88
C MET A 114 -3.66 4.37 5.50
N ASN A 115 -3.18 3.15 5.84
CA ASN A 115 -1.89 2.66 5.36
C ASN A 115 -1.86 2.53 3.84
N LEU A 116 -3.01 2.24 3.22
CA LEU A 116 -3.15 2.13 1.76
C LEU A 116 -2.84 3.44 1.04
N PHE A 117 -2.89 4.58 1.74
CA PHE A 117 -2.58 5.91 1.19
C PHE A 117 -1.25 6.48 1.70
N GLY A 118 -0.44 5.65 2.39
CA GLY A 118 0.88 6.05 2.87
C GLY A 118 0.90 6.74 4.24
N PHE A 119 -0.19 6.66 5.01
CA PHE A 119 -0.19 7.05 6.42
C PHE A 119 0.15 5.83 7.29
N PRO A 120 1.37 5.72 7.82
CA PRO A 120 1.72 4.61 8.70
C PRO A 120 0.90 4.71 9.98
N VAL A 121 0.28 3.60 10.39
CA VAL A 121 -0.31 3.49 11.73
C VAL A 121 0.81 3.67 12.75
N GLN A 122 0.75 4.75 13.53
CA GLN A 122 1.58 4.87 14.71
C GLN A 122 1.11 3.81 15.70
N ILE A 123 1.97 2.81 15.94
CA ILE A 123 1.78 1.89 17.05
C ILE A 123 2.11 2.72 18.29
N GLU A 124 1.10 3.23 18.99
CA GLU A 124 1.32 3.68 20.36
C GLU A 124 1.96 2.50 21.11
N ASN A 125 3.13 2.76 21.70
CA ASN A 125 3.88 1.78 22.47
C ASN A 125 2.90 1.07 23.40
N ILE A 126 2.74 -0.23 23.21
CA ILE A 126 2.09 -1.07 24.19
C ILE A 126 2.95 -0.91 25.45
N ASP A 127 2.39 -0.32 26.51
CA ASP A 127 3.10 -0.22 27.78
C ASP A 127 3.56 -1.64 28.17
N GLU A 128 4.86 -1.82 28.39
CA GLU A 128 5.43 -3.13 28.78
C GLU A 128 4.78 -3.67 30.07
N GLU A 129 4.14 -2.81 30.87
CA GLU A 129 3.37 -3.20 32.05
C GLU A 129 2.08 -3.98 31.72
N ASP A 130 1.54 -3.89 30.50
CA ASP A 130 0.40 -4.71 30.04
C ASP A 130 0.83 -6.12 29.57
N LEU A 131 2.13 -6.44 29.59
CA LEU A 131 2.68 -7.75 29.23
C LEU A 131 2.85 -8.69 30.43
N GLU A 132 2.60 -8.26 31.67
CA GLU A 132 2.62 -9.13 32.85
C GLU A 132 1.30 -9.90 33.02
N GLY A 133 1.02 -10.81 32.09
CA GLY A 133 0.02 -11.86 32.24
C GLY A 133 0.64 -13.18 31.83
N ASP A 134 0.46 -14.23 32.65
CA ASP A 134 0.97 -15.59 32.39
C ASP A 134 0.85 -15.94 30.89
N HIS A 135 1.99 -15.89 30.19
CA HIS A 135 2.09 -16.30 28.81
C HIS A 135 1.94 -17.82 28.78
N GLU A 136 0.73 -18.32 28.52
CA GLU A 136 0.65 -19.66 27.94
C GLU A 136 1.29 -19.59 26.55
N PRO A 137 2.33 -20.39 26.29
CA PRO A 137 2.98 -20.41 24.99
C PRO A 137 1.95 -20.77 23.92
N ILE A 138 1.96 -20.04 22.81
CA ILE A 138 1.24 -20.40 21.59
C ILE A 138 1.87 -21.72 21.11
N ALA A 139 1.29 -22.84 21.58
CA ALA A 139 1.60 -24.24 21.28
C ALA A 139 3.10 -24.63 21.22
N VAL A 140 3.51 -25.49 22.15
CA VAL A 140 4.91 -25.99 22.21
C VAL A 140 5.19 -27.08 21.17
N GLU A 141 4.18 -27.70 20.55
CA GLU A 141 4.37 -28.79 19.57
C GLU A 141 3.45 -28.71 18.34
N LEU A 142 4.02 -29.08 17.19
CA LEU A 142 3.35 -29.36 15.91
C LEU A 142 2.46 -30.58 16.02
N ASN A 143 1.14 -30.41 15.84
CA ASN A 143 0.22 -31.54 15.67
C ASN A 143 -0.18 -31.69 14.20
N GLU A 144 -0.35 -32.94 13.76
CA GLU A 144 -0.70 -33.30 12.38
C GLU A 144 -2.10 -32.84 11.94
N ALA A 145 -2.93 -32.35 12.87
CA ALA A 145 -4.31 -31.94 12.62
C ALA A 145 -4.46 -30.48 12.21
N ASN A 146 -3.42 -29.66 12.42
CA ASN A 146 -3.41 -28.24 12.11
C ASN A 146 -2.41 -27.96 10.99
N ASN A 147 -2.88 -27.76 9.76
CA ASN A 147 -2.03 -27.33 8.66
C ASN A 147 -1.68 -25.85 8.83
N TYR A 148 -0.65 -25.54 9.60
CA TYR A 148 -0.13 -24.19 9.75
C TYR A 148 1.23 -24.04 9.05
N VAL A 149 1.48 -22.84 8.54
CA VAL A 149 2.75 -22.46 7.96
C VAL A 149 3.44 -21.51 8.94
N VAL A 150 4.61 -21.90 9.45
CA VAL A 150 5.46 -21.03 10.27
C VAL A 150 6.47 -20.35 9.36
N MET A 151 6.47 -19.03 9.33
CA MET A 151 7.46 -18.22 8.62
C MET A 151 8.21 -17.35 9.62
N GLN A 152 9.52 -17.53 9.67
CA GLN A 152 10.42 -16.73 10.49
C GLN A 152 10.99 -15.59 9.66
N PHE A 153 10.96 -14.37 10.22
CA PHE A 153 11.51 -13.17 9.61
C PHE A 153 12.60 -12.61 10.52
N TYR A 154 13.68 -12.12 9.93
CA TYR A 154 14.85 -11.65 10.66
C TYR A 154 14.88 -10.12 10.77
N THR A 155 14.02 -9.44 10.02
CA THR A 155 13.88 -7.98 10.02
C THR A 155 12.41 -7.57 9.97
N ASP A 156 12.12 -6.36 10.47
CA ASP A 156 10.76 -5.80 10.43
C ASP A 156 10.27 -5.55 9.00
N GLU A 157 11.18 -5.24 8.07
CA GLU A 157 10.87 -5.04 6.65
C GLU A 157 10.36 -6.32 5.98
N GLU A 158 10.98 -7.47 6.28
CA GLU A 158 10.55 -8.77 5.79
C GLU A 158 9.17 -9.15 6.37
N TRP A 159 8.95 -8.85 7.65
CA TRP A 159 7.66 -9.07 8.30
C TRP A 159 6.55 -8.20 7.71
N ASP A 160 6.83 -6.93 7.46
CA ASP A 160 5.89 -5.99 6.84
C ASP A 160 5.53 -6.39 5.41
N LEU A 161 6.51 -6.86 4.64
CA LEU A 161 6.28 -7.40 3.30
C LEU A 161 5.40 -8.65 3.36
N ALA A 162 5.67 -9.57 4.28
CA ALA A 162 4.89 -10.79 4.44
C ALA A 162 3.44 -10.51 4.85
N LYS A 163 3.19 -9.58 5.78
CA LYS A 163 1.84 -9.13 6.14
C LYS A 163 1.06 -8.62 4.93
N LYS A 164 1.72 -7.85 4.05
CA LYS A 164 1.12 -7.32 2.81
C LYS A 164 0.81 -8.43 1.80
N VAL A 165 1.78 -9.29 1.51
CA VAL A 165 1.65 -10.37 0.50
C VAL A 165 0.59 -11.38 0.91
N LEU A 166 0.62 -11.82 2.16
CA LEU A 166 -0.32 -12.81 2.69
C LEU A 166 -1.64 -12.18 3.16
N ARG A 167 -1.78 -10.85 3.03
CA ARG A 167 -2.95 -10.08 3.43
C ARG A 167 -3.40 -10.44 4.85
N LEU A 168 -2.44 -10.55 5.76
CA LEU A 168 -2.70 -10.92 7.16
C LEU A 168 -3.51 -9.81 7.81
N GLN A 169 -4.57 -10.19 8.54
CA GLN A 169 -5.45 -9.26 9.22
C GLN A 169 -5.37 -9.46 10.72
N ARG A 170 -5.76 -8.43 11.48
CA ARG A 170 -5.85 -8.53 12.93
C ARG A 170 -7.08 -9.36 13.28
N VAL A 171 -6.91 -10.44 14.04
CA VAL A 171 -8.00 -11.28 14.50
C VAL A 171 -8.11 -11.09 16.01
N ALA A 172 -9.27 -10.62 16.45
CA ALA A 172 -9.64 -10.62 17.87
C ALA A 172 -10.31 -11.96 18.19
N THR A 173 -9.90 -12.60 19.28
CA THR A 173 -10.64 -13.76 19.79
C THR A 173 -11.98 -13.30 20.36
N ASN A 174 -13.06 -13.85 19.82
CA ASN A 174 -14.42 -13.60 20.29
C ASN A 174 -14.78 -14.66 21.33
N GLU A 175 -14.23 -14.55 22.53
CA GLU A 175 -14.68 -15.34 23.68
C GLU A 175 -15.41 -14.42 24.65
N GLU A 176 -16.73 -14.62 24.78
CA GLU A 176 -17.64 -13.83 25.62
C GLU A 176 -17.27 -13.79 27.11
N ASN A 177 -16.21 -14.47 27.56
CA ASN A 177 -15.76 -14.49 28.96
C ASN A 177 -14.25 -14.32 29.18
N ALA A 178 -13.46 -13.97 28.17
CA ALA A 178 -12.04 -13.71 28.36
C ALA A 178 -11.82 -12.31 28.96
N LYS A 179 -11.35 -12.24 30.22
CA LYS A 179 -10.94 -10.99 30.90
C LYS A 179 -9.79 -10.24 30.21
N VAL A 180 -9.19 -10.82 29.16
CA VAL A 180 -8.10 -10.24 28.37
C VAL A 180 -8.41 -10.42 26.89
N ARG A 181 -8.48 -9.32 26.13
CA ARG A 181 -8.56 -9.35 24.66
C ARG A 181 -7.18 -9.66 24.10
N ARG A 182 -6.97 -10.87 23.59
CA ARG A 182 -5.73 -11.24 22.90
C ARG A 182 -5.83 -10.80 21.44
N HIS A 183 -4.79 -10.13 20.96
CA HIS A 183 -4.69 -9.69 19.56
C HIS A 183 -3.69 -10.59 18.83
N GLY A 184 -4.17 -11.42 17.91
CA GLY A 184 -3.33 -12.15 16.96
C GLY A 184 -3.33 -11.45 15.59
N ILE A 185 -2.27 -11.65 14.81
CA ILE A 185 -2.25 -11.32 13.38
C ILE A 185 -2.31 -12.64 12.62
N GLY A 186 -3.38 -12.87 11.88
CA GLY A 186 -3.61 -14.13 11.17
C GLY A 186 -4.72 -14.03 10.15
N ARG A 187 -4.75 -14.96 9.20
CA ARG A 187 -5.82 -15.08 8.22
C ARG A 187 -5.94 -16.53 7.80
N VAL A 188 -7.17 -17.03 7.63
CA VAL A 188 -7.41 -18.30 6.93
C VAL A 188 -7.39 -18.01 5.44
N ILE A 189 -6.46 -18.62 4.71
CA ILE A 189 -6.24 -18.42 3.27
C ILE A 189 -6.35 -19.78 2.58
N ASP A 190 -6.95 -19.85 1.38
CA ASP A 190 -6.91 -21.08 0.58
C ASP A 190 -5.46 -21.31 0.10
N GLY A 191 -4.88 -22.43 0.53
CA GLY A 191 -3.48 -22.77 0.23
C GLY A 191 -3.19 -22.84 -1.27
N ARG A 192 -4.17 -23.09 -2.14
CA ARG A 192 -3.97 -23.08 -3.60
C ARG A 192 -3.70 -21.68 -4.14
N GLU A 193 -4.42 -20.67 -3.67
CA GLU A 193 -4.24 -19.28 -4.08
C GLU A 193 -2.84 -18.76 -3.69
N VAL A 194 -2.36 -19.16 -2.50
CA VAL A 194 -1.01 -18.84 -2.04
C VAL A 194 0.04 -19.50 -2.94
N MET A 195 -0.14 -20.77 -3.28
CA MET A 195 0.82 -21.50 -4.13
C MET A 195 0.86 -20.96 -5.57
N GLU A 196 -0.28 -20.57 -6.14
CA GLU A 196 -0.35 -19.94 -7.47
C GLU A 196 0.31 -18.55 -7.47
N ALA A 197 0.11 -17.76 -6.41
CA ALA A 197 0.78 -16.47 -6.26
C ALA A 197 2.30 -16.64 -6.17
N LEU A 198 2.79 -17.63 -5.40
CA LEU A 198 4.22 -17.90 -5.22
C LEU A 198 4.90 -18.42 -6.50
N ASP A 199 4.22 -19.24 -7.31
CA ASP A 199 4.74 -19.71 -8.60
C ASP A 199 4.95 -18.53 -9.60
N GLY A 200 4.14 -17.46 -9.49
CA GLY A 200 4.27 -16.23 -10.29
C GLY A 200 5.51 -15.37 -9.96
N PHE A 201 6.14 -15.58 -8.81
CA PHE A 201 7.35 -14.84 -8.38
C PHE A 201 8.66 -15.59 -8.65
N GLY A 202 8.62 -16.76 -9.28
CA GLY A 202 9.83 -17.50 -9.68
C GLY A 202 10.62 -18.10 -8.51
N PHE A 203 9.98 -18.35 -7.36
CA PHE A 203 10.62 -19.06 -6.26
C PHE A 203 11.00 -20.48 -6.69
N VAL A 204 12.29 -20.80 -6.62
CA VAL A 204 12.79 -22.15 -6.89
C VAL A 204 12.30 -23.07 -5.78
N ARG A 205 11.53 -24.11 -6.14
CA ARG A 205 11.17 -25.20 -5.23
C ARG A 205 12.44 -25.96 -4.86
N SER A 206 13.12 -25.58 -3.78
CA SER A 206 14.14 -26.43 -3.20
C SER A 206 13.44 -27.56 -2.46
N ARG A 207 13.40 -28.73 -3.07
CA ARG A 207 13.04 -29.96 -2.38
C ARG A 207 14.19 -30.27 -1.43
N THR A 208 14.05 -29.91 -0.17
CA THR A 208 14.92 -30.46 0.87
C THR A 208 14.36 -31.84 1.17
N GLU A 209 14.96 -32.88 0.59
CA GLU A 209 14.79 -34.23 1.11
C GLU A 209 15.35 -34.21 2.52
N VAL A 210 14.45 -34.21 3.51
CA VAL A 210 14.84 -34.53 4.88
C VAL A 210 15.08 -36.04 4.86
N GLU A 211 16.35 -36.44 4.75
CA GLU A 211 16.76 -37.80 5.11
C GLU A 211 16.34 -37.99 6.57
N ALA A 212 15.40 -38.90 6.79
CA ALA A 212 15.09 -39.39 8.11
C ALA A 212 16.29 -40.23 8.56
N ASP A 213 17.14 -39.66 9.40
CA ASP A 213 18.09 -40.45 10.19
C ASP A 213 17.26 -41.28 11.18
N GLU A 214 17.18 -42.58 10.89
CA GLU A 214 16.77 -43.61 11.84
C GLU A 214 17.89 -43.79 12.88
N ASP A 215 17.59 -43.56 14.15
CA ASP A 215 18.23 -44.20 15.31
C ASP A 215 17.23 -44.31 16.48
#